data_AF-A0A8S3ITC9-F1
#
_entry.id   AF-A0A8S3ITC9-F1
#
_cell.length_a   1.000
_cell.length_b   1.000
_cell.length_c   1.000
_cell.angle_alpha   90.00
_cell.angle_beta   90.00
_cell.angle_gamma   90.00
#
_symmetry.space_group_name_H-M   'P 1'
#
loop_
_entity.id
_entity.type
_entity.pdbx_description
1 polymer ?
#
loop_
_entity_poly.entity_id
_entity_poly.type
_entity_poly.pdbx_seq_one_letter_code
_entity_poly.pdbx_strand_id
1 'polypeptide(L)'
;MPSNKRVEEQAFGRTAREGKRGTGQRILNAANLTHNKDFDAQKITQLRDRIEAEMLSSFEDYEFKTLEKKMRLFSTIKNEVKSVFTNVTPSVYESNVLLSIEEQWAMFLRKIDDQKSSIDIEKVHKEYAEFSERIIKDYSNNCVIKNPYYHIVIGNDLVINDSSLISKYKQAMEHFDRAIELDSDHSAAAFAGKGWLLLKGK
;
A
#
# COMPACT_ATOMS: atom_id res chain seq x y z
N MET A 1 20.73 -24.86 -4.18
CA MET A 1 21.37 -24.23 -3.01
C MET A 1 20.32 -23.38 -2.30
N PRO A 2 20.37 -23.23 -0.96
CA PRO A 2 19.54 -22.26 -0.24
C PRO A 2 19.75 -20.85 -0.80
N SER A 3 18.70 -20.04 -0.85
CA SER A 3 18.70 -18.73 -1.49
C SER A 3 19.56 -17.69 -0.76
N ASN A 4 19.79 -17.85 0.54
CA ASN A 4 20.66 -17.00 1.35
C ASN A 4 21.16 -17.75 2.59
N LYS A 5 22.12 -17.15 3.30
CA LYS A 5 22.69 -17.72 4.53
C LYS A 5 21.66 -17.96 5.63
N ARG A 6 20.64 -17.10 5.77
CA ARG A 6 19.59 -17.25 6.78
C ARG A 6 18.78 -18.53 6.58
N VAL A 7 18.32 -18.81 5.36
CA VAL A 7 17.54 -20.01 5.03
C VAL A 7 18.38 -21.27 5.28
N GLU A 8 19.67 -21.20 4.99
CA GLU A 8 20.60 -22.26 5.32
C GLU A 8 20.66 -22.50 6.84
N GLU A 9 20.94 -21.48 7.65
CA GLU A 9 21.04 -21.61 9.10
C GLU A 9 19.74 -22.10 9.76
N GLN A 10 18.59 -21.75 9.19
CA GLN A 10 17.28 -22.27 9.60
C GLN A 10 17.13 -23.77 9.30
N ALA A 11 17.65 -24.25 8.17
CA ALA A 11 17.59 -25.66 7.77
C ALA A 11 18.50 -26.55 8.63
N PHE A 12 19.66 -26.04 9.06
CA PHE A 12 20.52 -26.75 10.02
C PHE A 12 19.93 -26.78 11.43
N GLY A 13 19.07 -25.81 11.76
CA GLY A 13 18.36 -25.74 13.02
C GLY A 13 19.26 -25.52 14.25
N ARG A 14 18.62 -25.31 15.40
CA ARG A 14 19.29 -25.37 16.71
C ARG A 14 18.95 -26.73 17.33
N THR A 15 19.92 -27.42 17.92
CA THR A 15 19.62 -28.63 18.71
C THR A 15 18.77 -28.18 19.90
N ALA A 16 17.52 -28.66 19.95
CA ALA A 16 16.36 -27.96 20.54
C ALA A 16 16.40 -27.58 22.04
N ARG A 17 17.51 -27.77 22.78
CA ARG A 17 17.59 -27.46 24.22
C ARG A 17 18.91 -26.85 24.71
N GLU A 18 19.95 -26.76 23.89
CA GLU A 18 21.30 -26.34 24.38
C GLU A 18 21.90 -25.14 23.63
N GLY A 19 21.18 -24.53 22.68
CA GLY A 19 21.70 -23.42 21.88
C GLY A 19 22.85 -23.79 20.93
N LYS A 20 23.20 -25.08 20.84
CA LYS A 20 24.23 -25.61 19.94
C LYS A 20 23.72 -25.65 18.51
N ARG A 21 24.63 -25.43 17.54
CA ARG A 21 24.33 -25.58 16.11
C ARG A 21 23.89 -27.02 15.84
N GLY A 22 22.75 -27.17 15.16
CA GLY A 22 22.31 -28.46 14.67
C GLY A 22 23.25 -28.97 13.56
N THR A 23 23.36 -30.29 13.43
CA THR A 23 24.09 -30.93 12.34
C THR A 23 23.15 -31.17 11.17
N GLY A 24 23.62 -30.90 9.95
CA GLY A 24 22.87 -31.13 8.73
C GLY A 24 23.79 -31.58 7.60
N GLN A 25 23.22 -32.22 6.59
CA GLN A 25 23.92 -32.57 5.36
C GLN A 25 23.36 -31.75 4.21
N ARG A 26 24.24 -31.20 3.37
CA ARG A 26 23.81 -30.54 2.13
C ARG A 26 23.83 -31.55 1.00
N ILE A 27 22.67 -31.69 0.35
CA ILE A 27 22.54 -32.44 -0.90
C ILE A 27 22.51 -31.44 -2.04
N LEU A 28 23.48 -31.55 -2.95
CA LEU A 28 23.58 -30.70 -4.13
C LEU A 28 23.06 -31.45 -5.34
N ASN A 29 22.15 -30.83 -6.10
CA ASN A 29 21.67 -31.40 -7.35
C ASN A 29 22.70 -31.13 -8.46
N ALA A 30 23.33 -32.19 -8.98
CA ALA A 30 24.34 -32.13 -10.02
C ALA A 30 23.83 -31.55 -11.36
N ALA A 31 22.54 -31.73 -11.68
CA ALA A 31 21.93 -31.16 -12.90
C ALA A 31 21.89 -29.62 -12.85
N ASN A 32 21.74 -29.05 -11.65
CA ASN A 32 21.75 -27.60 -11.43
C ASN A 32 23.17 -27.01 -11.34
N LEU A 33 24.20 -27.86 -11.39
CA LEU A 33 25.61 -27.49 -11.34
C LEU A 33 26.32 -27.67 -12.69
N THR A 34 25.61 -28.03 -13.75
CA THR A 34 26.15 -28.33 -15.08
C THR A 34 26.98 -27.20 -15.70
N HIS A 35 26.77 -25.94 -15.28
CA HIS A 35 27.59 -24.79 -15.70
C HIS A 35 28.84 -24.55 -14.84
N ASN A 36 28.94 -25.13 -13.64
CA ASN A 36 30.09 -25.05 -12.74
C ASN A 36 30.80 -26.42 -12.72
N LYS A 37 31.93 -26.55 -13.41
CA LYS A 37 32.72 -27.80 -13.48
C LYS A 37 33.35 -28.21 -12.13
N ASP A 38 33.21 -27.40 -11.10
CA ASP A 38 33.71 -27.64 -9.75
C ASP A 38 32.59 -28.15 -8.82
N PHE A 39 32.73 -29.39 -8.35
CA PHE A 39 31.81 -30.04 -7.40
C PHE A 39 32.14 -29.75 -5.93
N ASP A 40 33.02 -28.78 -5.67
CA ASP A 40 33.42 -28.41 -4.33
C ASP A 40 32.34 -27.58 -3.64
N ALA A 41 31.74 -28.16 -2.59
CA ALA A 41 30.72 -27.52 -1.78
C ALA A 41 31.19 -26.18 -1.16
N GLN A 42 32.49 -26.04 -0.88
CA GLN A 42 33.05 -24.80 -0.34
C GLN A 42 33.05 -23.69 -1.39
N LYS A 43 33.49 -23.97 -2.62
CA LYS A 43 33.45 -23.01 -3.74
C LYS A 43 32.03 -22.56 -4.08
N ILE A 44 31.06 -23.48 -4.07
CA ILE A 44 29.65 -23.14 -4.36
C ILE A 44 29.08 -22.24 -3.25
N THR A 45 29.49 -22.44 -1.99
CA THR A 45 29.11 -21.57 -0.87
C THR A 45 29.71 -20.17 -1.03
N GLN A 46 30.99 -20.08 -1.37
CA GLN A 46 31.66 -18.79 -1.63
C GLN A 46 31.01 -18.04 -2.79
N LEU A 47 30.61 -18.75 -3.86
CA LEU A 47 29.90 -18.14 -4.98
C LEU A 47 28.54 -17.58 -4.55
N ARG A 48 27.76 -18.33 -3.76
CA ARG A 48 26.50 -17.81 -3.19
C ARG A 48 26.76 -16.59 -2.34
N ASP A 49 27.69 -16.65 -1.40
CA ASP A 49 27.97 -15.56 -0.46
C ASP A 49 28.43 -14.30 -1.20
N ARG A 50 29.17 -14.47 -2.31
CA ARG A 50 29.55 -13.37 -3.21
C ARG A 50 28.33 -12.77 -3.92
N ILE A 51 27.46 -13.58 -4.51
CA ILE A 51 26.24 -13.11 -5.17
C ILE A 51 25.31 -12.40 -4.17
N GLU A 52 25.18 -12.95 -2.95
CA GLU A 52 24.40 -12.34 -1.87
C GLU A 52 25.01 -10.99 -1.45
N ALA A 53 26.34 -10.89 -1.33
CA ALA A 53 27.02 -9.63 -1.02
C ALA A 53 26.86 -8.58 -2.14
N GLU A 54 26.95 -9.00 -3.40
CA GLU A 54 26.73 -8.12 -4.56
C GLU A 54 25.29 -7.61 -4.59
N MET A 55 24.29 -8.47 -4.33
CA MET A 55 22.88 -8.06 -4.21
C MET A 55 22.64 -7.11 -3.02
N LEU A 56 23.25 -7.38 -1.86
CA LEU A 56 23.12 -6.51 -0.69
C LEU A 56 23.76 -5.14 -0.94
N SER A 57 24.92 -5.11 -1.61
CA SER A 57 25.58 -3.87 -2.00
C SER A 57 24.71 -3.07 -2.98
N SER A 58 24.13 -3.72 -4.00
CA SER A 58 23.23 -3.03 -4.93
C SER A 58 21.96 -2.55 -4.24
N PHE A 59 21.43 -3.32 -3.28
CA PHE A 59 20.28 -2.92 -2.48
C PHE A 59 20.60 -1.68 -1.64
N GLU A 60 21.73 -1.67 -0.96
CA GLU A 60 22.18 -0.54 -0.13
C GLU A 60 22.40 0.73 -0.97
N ASP A 61 22.98 0.58 -2.17
CA ASP A 61 23.32 1.73 -2.99
C ASP A 61 22.12 2.37 -3.71
N TYR A 62 21.13 1.57 -4.08
CA TYR A 62 20.02 2.01 -4.93
C TYR A 62 18.65 1.88 -4.24
N GLU A 63 18.29 0.68 -3.79
CA GLU A 63 16.96 0.43 -3.22
C GLU A 63 16.78 1.10 -1.86
N PHE A 64 17.78 1.05 -0.99
CA PHE A 64 17.73 1.65 0.35
C PHE A 64 17.59 3.17 0.29
N LYS A 65 18.40 3.84 -0.56
CA LYS A 65 18.29 5.29 -0.77
C LYS A 65 16.92 5.69 -1.34
N THR A 66 16.35 4.85 -2.20
CA THR A 66 15.00 5.06 -2.74
C THR A 66 13.95 4.91 -1.65
N LEU A 67 14.08 3.89 -0.80
CA LEU A 67 13.17 3.60 0.29
C LEU A 67 13.19 4.71 1.36
N GLU A 68 14.38 5.21 1.72
CA GLU A 68 14.53 6.32 2.66
C GLU A 68 13.81 7.58 2.16
N LYS A 69 13.93 7.89 0.86
CA LYS A 69 13.24 9.03 0.25
C LYS A 69 11.72 8.84 0.20
N LYS A 70 11.23 7.64 -0.14
CA LYS A 70 9.80 7.30 -0.06
C LYS A 70 9.26 7.48 1.35
N MET A 71 10.01 7.06 2.38
CA MET A 71 9.64 7.24 3.78
C MET A 71 9.59 8.72 4.19
N ARG A 72 10.53 9.55 3.71
CA ARG A 72 10.49 11.01 3.95
C ARG A 72 9.24 11.63 3.35
N LEU A 73 8.91 11.32 2.09
CA LEU A 73 7.69 11.80 1.43
C LEU A 73 6.43 11.38 2.21
N PHE A 74 6.36 10.12 2.64
CA PHE A 74 5.25 9.63 3.46
C PHE A 74 5.14 10.38 4.80
N SER A 75 6.26 10.70 5.45
CA SER A 75 6.26 11.45 6.71
C SER A 75 5.70 12.87 6.53
N THR A 76 5.99 13.52 5.40
CA THR A 76 5.46 14.84 5.06
C THR A 76 3.94 14.78 4.91
N ILE A 77 3.42 13.85 4.09
CA ILE A 77 1.97 13.66 3.92
C ILE A 77 1.32 13.38 5.26
N LYS A 78 1.88 12.47 6.06
CA LYS A 78 1.31 12.11 7.36
C LYS A 78 1.15 13.34 8.26
N ASN A 79 2.12 14.26 8.25
CA ASN A 79 2.05 15.48 9.04
C ASN A 79 1.03 16.49 8.49
N GLU A 80 0.96 16.64 7.17
CA GLU A 80 -0.04 17.49 6.49
C GLU A 80 -1.46 16.96 6.66
N VAL A 81 -1.66 15.65 6.59
CA VAL A 81 -2.94 14.99 6.79
C VAL A 81 -3.36 15.08 8.26
N LYS A 82 -2.43 14.85 9.20
CA LYS A 82 -2.72 14.95 10.63
C LYS A 82 -3.10 16.36 11.06
N SER A 83 -2.60 17.41 10.39
CA SER A 83 -2.99 18.79 10.71
C SER A 83 -4.43 19.13 10.28
N VAL A 84 -5.01 18.37 9.35
CA VAL A 84 -6.40 18.54 8.90
C VAL A 84 -7.41 17.96 9.90
N PHE A 85 -7.04 16.93 10.68
CA PHE A 85 -7.94 16.27 11.62
C PHE A 85 -7.55 16.58 13.08
N THR A 86 -8.28 17.52 13.70
CA THR A 86 -8.02 18.01 15.07
C THR A 86 -8.72 17.21 16.17
N ASN A 87 -9.62 16.28 15.81
CA ASN A 87 -10.45 15.54 16.75
C ASN A 87 -9.73 14.29 17.30
N VAL A 88 -9.91 14.01 18.60
CA VAL A 88 -9.36 12.82 19.28
C VAL A 88 -9.95 11.51 18.70
N THR A 89 -11.14 11.60 18.09
CA THR A 89 -11.79 10.53 17.32
C THR A 89 -12.33 11.09 16.00
N PRO A 90 -11.81 10.65 14.84
CA PRO A 90 -12.34 11.08 13.54
C PRO A 90 -13.74 10.52 13.30
N SER A 91 -14.62 11.33 12.70
CA SER A 91 -15.92 10.89 12.20
C SER A 91 -15.78 9.86 11.08
N VAL A 92 -16.88 9.16 10.75
CA VAL A 92 -16.89 8.22 9.61
C VAL A 92 -16.58 8.95 8.31
N TYR A 93 -17.07 10.18 8.14
CA TYR A 93 -16.71 11.03 7.00
C TYR A 93 -15.20 11.28 6.93
N GLU A 94 -14.60 11.81 8.00
CA GLU A 94 -13.18 12.13 8.06
C GLU A 94 -12.31 10.88 7.82
N SER A 95 -12.70 9.74 8.40
CA SER A 95 -12.01 8.46 8.23
C SER A 95 -12.05 7.95 6.79
N ASN A 96 -13.19 8.08 6.10
CA ASN A 96 -13.29 7.64 4.70
C ASN A 96 -12.58 8.60 3.74
N VAL A 97 -12.55 9.90 4.04
CA VAL A 97 -11.71 10.86 3.30
C VAL A 97 -10.24 10.49 3.42
N LEU A 98 -9.77 10.18 4.63
CA LEU A 98 -8.40 9.69 4.88
C LEU A 98 -8.07 8.44 4.08
N LEU A 99 -8.92 7.42 4.15
CA LEU A 99 -8.73 6.17 3.41
C LEU A 99 -8.69 6.40 1.89
N SER A 100 -9.51 7.32 1.38
CA SER A 100 -9.49 7.68 -0.05
C SER A 100 -8.20 8.38 -0.48
N ILE A 101 -7.58 9.17 0.40
CA ILE A 101 -6.26 9.78 0.13
C ILE A 101 -5.17 8.69 0.19
N GLU A 102 -5.26 7.78 1.16
CA GLU A 102 -4.34 6.65 1.29
C GLU A 102 -4.37 5.73 0.07
N GLU A 103 -5.57 5.43 -0.46
CA GLU A 103 -5.72 4.64 -1.68
C GLU A 103 -5.04 5.32 -2.88
N GLN A 104 -5.27 6.62 -3.08
CA GLN A 104 -4.63 7.39 -4.16
C GLN A 104 -3.12 7.44 -4.02
N TRP A 105 -2.61 7.54 -2.79
CA TRP A 105 -1.18 7.46 -2.49
C TRP A 105 -0.61 6.08 -2.85
N ALA A 106 -1.30 5.00 -2.47
CA ALA A 106 -0.89 3.64 -2.81
C ALA A 106 -0.84 3.44 -4.34
N MET A 107 -1.82 3.97 -5.07
CA MET A 107 -1.84 3.94 -6.54
C MET A 107 -0.68 4.73 -7.15
N PHE A 108 -0.34 5.89 -6.59
CA PHE A 108 0.83 6.67 -7.00
C PHE A 108 2.14 5.91 -6.79
N LEU A 109 2.33 5.29 -5.62
CA LEU A 109 3.52 4.47 -5.36
C LEU A 109 3.61 3.28 -6.31
N ARG A 110 2.50 2.59 -6.58
CA ARG A 110 2.46 1.48 -7.53
C ARG A 110 2.87 1.92 -8.93
N LYS A 111 2.42 3.09 -9.39
CA LYS A 111 2.82 3.67 -10.68
C LYS A 111 4.34 3.92 -10.75
N ILE A 112 4.96 4.33 -9.65
CA ILE A 112 6.43 4.49 -9.59
C ILE A 112 7.12 3.13 -9.67
N ASP A 113 6.62 2.13 -8.94
CA ASP A 113 7.23 0.79 -8.90
C ASP A 113 7.12 0.06 -10.25
N ASP A 114 6.06 0.31 -11.01
CA ASP A 114 5.90 -0.24 -12.37
C ASP A 114 6.88 0.37 -13.39
N GLN A 115 7.45 1.55 -13.11
CA GLN A 115 8.50 2.19 -13.93
C GLN A 115 9.88 1.59 -13.60
N LYS A 116 10.05 0.28 -13.87
CA LYS A 116 11.23 -0.53 -13.52
C LYS A 116 12.58 -0.12 -14.16
N SER A 117 12.60 0.84 -15.09
CA SER A 117 13.74 1.00 -16.01
C SER A 117 14.79 2.03 -15.61
N SER A 118 14.46 2.98 -14.73
CA SER A 118 15.39 3.83 -13.98
C SER A 118 14.52 4.86 -13.26
N ILE A 119 14.52 4.84 -11.94
CA ILE A 119 13.76 5.83 -11.17
C ILE A 119 14.52 7.15 -11.25
N ASP A 120 14.14 8.01 -12.18
CA ASP A 120 14.57 9.40 -12.20
C ASP A 120 13.97 10.11 -10.98
N ILE A 121 14.83 10.37 -9.99
CA ILE A 121 14.45 10.95 -8.70
C ILE A 121 13.87 12.35 -8.87
N GLU A 122 14.42 13.15 -9.77
CA GLU A 122 13.96 14.52 -10.03
C GLU A 122 12.52 14.48 -10.57
N LYS A 123 12.28 13.55 -11.50
CA LYS A 123 10.96 13.30 -12.07
C LYS A 123 9.97 12.82 -11.00
N VAL A 124 10.35 11.88 -10.13
CA VAL A 124 9.48 11.39 -9.04
C VAL A 124 9.14 12.51 -8.06
N HIS A 125 10.10 13.38 -7.74
CA HIS A 125 9.85 14.51 -6.85
C HIS A 125 8.86 15.50 -7.45
N LYS A 126 8.99 15.77 -8.76
CA LYS A 126 8.02 16.60 -9.50
C LYS A 126 6.62 15.95 -9.55
N GLU A 127 6.53 14.66 -9.91
CA GLU A 127 5.26 13.93 -9.94
C GLU A 127 4.59 13.90 -8.55
N TYR A 128 5.39 13.84 -7.48
CA TYR A 128 4.91 13.94 -6.10
C TYR A 128 4.34 15.33 -5.78
N ALA A 129 5.05 16.40 -6.16
CA ALA A 129 4.57 17.76 -5.93
C ALA A 129 3.22 18.00 -6.63
N GLU A 130 3.11 17.57 -7.89
CA GLU A 130 1.86 17.63 -8.66
C GLU A 130 0.75 16.76 -8.02
N PHE A 131 1.09 15.59 -7.49
CA PHE A 131 0.16 14.74 -6.74
C PHE A 131 -0.37 15.46 -5.48
N SER A 132 0.52 16.04 -4.68
CA SER A 132 0.15 16.72 -3.43
C SER A 132 -0.74 17.94 -3.70
N GLU A 133 -0.36 18.79 -4.66
CA GLU A 133 -1.17 19.93 -5.07
C GLU A 133 -2.56 19.51 -5.54
N ARG A 134 -2.65 18.41 -6.31
CA ARG A 134 -3.94 17.86 -6.74
C ARG A 134 -4.79 17.38 -5.58
N ILE A 135 -4.22 16.65 -4.61
CA ILE A 135 -4.98 16.18 -3.44
C ILE A 135 -5.52 17.37 -2.63
N ILE A 136 -4.71 18.39 -2.39
CA ILE A 136 -5.13 19.60 -1.65
C ILE A 136 -6.25 20.34 -2.41
N LYS A 137 -6.10 20.47 -3.73
CA LYS A 137 -7.11 21.10 -4.59
C LYS A 137 -8.42 20.32 -4.59
N ASP A 138 -8.35 19.00 -4.75
CA ASP A 138 -9.53 18.14 -4.79
C ASP A 138 -10.22 18.07 -3.42
N TYR A 139 -9.47 18.11 -2.33
CA TYR A 139 -10.02 18.23 -0.98
C TYR A 139 -10.78 19.55 -0.80
N SER A 140 -10.17 20.67 -1.20
CA SER A 140 -10.81 21.99 -1.14
C SER A 140 -12.09 22.09 -1.97
N ASN A 141 -12.17 21.33 -3.07
CA ASN A 141 -13.34 21.26 -3.94
C ASN A 141 -14.35 20.16 -3.56
N ASN A 142 -14.16 19.46 -2.43
CA ASN A 142 -14.99 18.32 -2.00
C ASN A 142 -15.11 17.19 -3.04
N CYS A 143 -14.08 16.94 -3.83
CA CYS A 143 -14.03 15.88 -4.85
C CYS A 143 -12.83 14.93 -4.70
N VAL A 144 -12.19 14.92 -3.53
CA VAL A 144 -11.02 14.06 -3.23
C VAL A 144 -11.37 12.56 -3.23
N ILE A 145 -12.63 12.20 -2.97
CA ILE A 145 -13.08 10.82 -3.00
C ILE A 145 -13.28 10.39 -4.46
N LYS A 146 -12.47 9.43 -4.90
CA LYS A 146 -12.51 8.90 -6.29
C LYS A 146 -13.10 7.51 -6.39
N ASN A 147 -13.08 6.74 -5.31
CA ASN A 147 -13.65 5.40 -5.26
C ASN A 147 -15.11 5.48 -4.73
N PRO A 148 -16.11 5.02 -5.51
CA PRO A 148 -17.52 5.03 -5.12
C PRO A 148 -17.80 4.40 -3.76
N TYR A 149 -17.01 3.38 -3.39
CA TYR A 149 -17.16 2.65 -2.13
C TYR A 149 -17.20 3.57 -0.90
N TYR A 150 -16.30 4.56 -0.83
CA TYR A 150 -16.23 5.46 0.32
C TYR A 150 -17.48 6.34 0.42
N HIS A 151 -18.03 6.79 -0.70
CA HIS A 151 -19.30 7.51 -0.71
C HIS A 151 -20.47 6.65 -0.23
N ILE A 152 -20.51 5.37 -0.61
CA ILE A 152 -21.54 4.43 -0.14
C ILE A 152 -21.45 4.23 1.38
N VAL A 153 -20.25 4.07 1.93
CA VAL A 153 -20.04 3.91 3.38
C VAL A 153 -20.50 5.16 4.14
N ILE A 154 -20.11 6.35 3.67
CA ILE A 154 -20.54 7.63 4.29
C ILE A 154 -22.06 7.78 4.20
N GLY A 155 -22.67 7.48 3.05
CA GLY A 155 -24.12 7.54 2.87
C GLY A 155 -24.86 6.60 3.82
N ASN A 156 -24.37 5.38 3.98
CA ASN A 156 -24.94 4.39 4.91
C ASN A 156 -24.81 4.82 6.38
N ASP A 157 -23.68 5.39 6.77
CA ASP A 157 -23.47 5.92 8.13
C ASP A 157 -24.49 7.01 8.48
N LEU A 158 -24.67 7.97 7.57
CA LEU A 158 -25.65 9.05 7.71
C LEU A 158 -27.08 8.52 7.85
N VAL A 159 -27.39 7.41 7.18
CA VAL A 159 -28.70 6.75 7.24
C VAL A 159 -28.92 6.00 8.56
N ILE A 160 -27.91 5.24 9.02
CA ILE A 160 -28.04 4.33 10.17
C ILE A 160 -28.00 5.12 11.48
N ASN A 161 -27.04 6.03 11.62
CA ASN A 161 -26.73 6.66 12.90
C ASN A 161 -27.53 7.96 13.16
N ASP A 162 -28.16 8.55 12.14
CA ASP A 162 -28.70 9.92 12.25
C ASP A 162 -30.02 10.13 11.46
N SER A 163 -30.89 9.12 11.47
CA SER A 163 -32.07 9.01 10.59
C SER A 163 -33.23 9.98 10.86
N SER A 164 -33.03 10.99 11.71
CA SER A 164 -34.08 11.86 12.27
C SER A 164 -34.11 13.28 11.67
N LEU A 165 -33.12 13.67 10.86
CA LEU A 165 -32.97 15.03 10.35
C LEU A 165 -32.99 15.09 8.81
N ILE A 166 -33.92 15.86 8.23
CA ILE A 166 -34.07 16.08 6.78
C ILE A 166 -32.74 16.49 6.12
N SER A 167 -31.90 17.27 6.81
CA SER A 167 -30.58 17.68 6.32
C SER A 167 -29.63 16.49 6.09
N LYS A 168 -29.72 15.43 6.90
CA LYS A 168 -28.90 14.23 6.80
C LYS A 168 -29.37 13.30 5.67
N TYR A 169 -30.68 13.23 5.42
CA TYR A 169 -31.22 12.55 4.23
C TYR A 169 -30.66 13.17 2.94
N LYS A 170 -30.61 14.50 2.88
CA LYS A 170 -30.05 15.21 1.73
C LYS A 170 -28.56 14.90 1.55
N GLN A 171 -27.78 14.92 2.63
CA GLN A 171 -26.35 14.58 2.58
C GLN A 171 -26.12 13.12 2.15
N ALA A 172 -26.89 12.18 2.68
CA ALA A 172 -26.81 10.77 2.28
C ALA A 172 -27.16 10.58 0.80
N MET A 173 -28.18 11.28 0.32
CA MET A 173 -28.58 11.30 -1.10
C MET A 173 -27.43 11.79 -1.99
N GLU A 174 -26.81 12.93 -1.64
CA GLU A 174 -25.68 13.48 -2.38
C GLU A 174 -24.48 12.52 -2.44
N HIS A 175 -24.24 11.75 -1.38
CA HIS A 175 -23.18 10.73 -1.39
C HIS A 175 -23.52 9.54 -2.29
N PHE A 176 -24.75 9.03 -2.26
CA PHE A 176 -25.16 7.97 -3.19
C PHE A 176 -25.14 8.44 -4.64
N ASP A 177 -25.53 9.69 -4.91
CA ASP A 177 -25.46 10.28 -6.24
C ASP A 177 -24.02 10.35 -6.74
N ARG A 178 -23.08 10.85 -5.93
CA ARG A 178 -21.66 10.86 -6.28
C ARG A 178 -21.10 9.45 -6.53
N ALA A 179 -21.51 8.45 -5.76
CA ALA A 179 -21.08 7.07 -6.00
C ALA A 179 -21.54 6.58 -7.39
N ILE A 180 -22.79 6.84 -7.75
CA ILE A 180 -23.38 6.48 -9.06
C ILE A 180 -22.68 7.24 -10.20
N GLU A 181 -22.36 8.52 -10.00
CA GLU A 181 -21.64 9.34 -11.00
C GLU A 181 -20.22 8.81 -11.25
N LEU A 182 -19.55 8.27 -10.23
CA LEU A 182 -18.20 7.72 -10.35
C LEU A 182 -18.19 6.35 -11.03
N ASP A 183 -19.17 5.49 -10.77
CA ASP A 183 -19.29 4.18 -11.41
C ASP A 183 -20.76 3.72 -11.44
N SER A 184 -21.46 3.98 -12.54
CA SER A 184 -22.87 3.62 -12.67
C SER A 184 -23.09 2.11 -12.68
N ASP A 185 -22.13 1.34 -13.17
CA ASP A 185 -22.33 -0.08 -13.46
C ASP A 185 -22.11 -0.95 -12.22
N HIS A 186 -21.28 -0.48 -11.28
CA HIS A 186 -20.93 -1.22 -10.06
C HIS A 186 -21.46 -0.56 -8.76
N SER A 187 -22.32 0.45 -8.87
CA SER A 187 -22.90 1.15 -7.71
C SER A 187 -24.27 0.62 -7.28
N ALA A 188 -24.52 -0.69 -7.39
CA ALA A 188 -25.79 -1.30 -7.00
C ALA A 188 -26.21 -0.96 -5.55
N ALA A 189 -25.25 -0.94 -4.62
CA ALA A 189 -25.50 -0.54 -3.24
C ALA A 189 -25.90 0.93 -3.10
N ALA A 190 -25.34 1.83 -3.93
CA ALA A 190 -25.74 3.24 -3.95
C ALA A 190 -27.16 3.42 -4.48
N PHE A 191 -27.55 2.70 -5.55
CA PHE A 191 -28.93 2.69 -6.04
C PHE A 191 -29.91 2.18 -4.99
N ALA A 192 -29.55 1.11 -4.27
CA ALA A 192 -30.37 0.58 -3.18
C ALA A 192 -30.54 1.60 -2.04
N GLY A 193 -29.45 2.23 -1.60
CA GLY A 193 -29.47 3.28 -0.58
C GLY A 193 -30.32 4.49 -1.00
N LYS A 194 -30.14 4.94 -2.25
CA LYS A 194 -30.94 6.01 -2.87
C LYS A 194 -32.43 5.66 -2.91
N GLY A 195 -32.77 4.45 -3.37
CA GLY A 195 -34.14 3.96 -3.42
C GLY A 195 -34.80 3.92 -2.05
N TRP A 196 -34.08 3.44 -1.03
CA TRP A 196 -34.58 3.43 0.35
C TRP A 196 -34.86 4.84 0.88
N LEU A 197 -33.96 5.80 0.64
CA LEU A 197 -34.16 7.20 1.04
C LEU A 197 -35.41 7.82 0.38
N LEU A 198 -35.64 7.54 -0.91
CA LEU A 198 -36.80 8.03 -1.64
C LEU A 198 -38.13 7.43 -1.14
N LEU A 199 -38.10 6.19 -0.64
CA LEU A 199 -39.26 5.52 -0.06
C LEU A 199 -39.56 6.03 1.36
N LYS A 200 -38.53 6.33 2.16
CA LYS A 200 -38.68 6.78 3.56
C LYS A 200 -38.92 8.29 3.70
N GLY A 201 -38.51 9.09 2.70
CA GLY A 201 -38.73 10.53 2.66
C GLY A 201 -40.13 10.97 2.18
N LYS A 202 -41.06 10.02 1.96
CA LYS A 202 -42.49 10.24 1.73
C LYS A 202 -43.27 9.82 2.96
#